data_AF-X1RNR9-F1
#
_entry.id   AF-X1RNR9-F1
#
_cell.length_a   1.000
_cell.length_b   1.000
_cell.length_c   1.000
_cell.angle_alpha   90.00
_cell.angle_beta   90.00
_cell.angle_gamma   90.00
#
_symmetry.space_group_name_H-M   'P 1'
#
loop_
_entity.id
_entity.type
_entity.pdbx_description
1 polymer ?
#
loop_
_entity_poly.entity_id
_entity_poly.type
_entity_poly.pdbx_seq_one_letter_code
_entity_poly.pdbx_strand_id
1 'polypeptide(L)'
;MSPVVEKALYVEGVQVGADWQFRGRCFVEDPPGSMNWRKATAGEVEVELKFLGEWWQLGTTMETKMTDTSGNVSFAGSWQSGSYTMEARHVQSGDKYKVRIDCHDDGSYDTEVEIE
;
A
#
# COMPACT_ATOMS: atom_id res chain seq x y z
N MET A 1 7.09 15.08 -14.22
CA MET A 1 7.78 13.86 -14.71
C MET A 1 7.65 12.85 -13.59
N SER A 2 6.58 12.05 -13.60
CA SER A 2 6.12 11.34 -12.40
C SER A 2 6.19 9.83 -12.59
N PRO A 3 7.28 9.20 -12.12
CA PRO A 3 7.29 7.79 -11.75
C PRO A 3 7.83 7.63 -10.31
N VAL A 4 7.37 8.48 -9.38
CA VAL A 4 7.80 8.39 -7.96
C VAL A 4 7.02 7.30 -7.22
N VAL A 5 5.74 7.09 -7.57
CA VAL A 5 4.89 6.22 -6.75
C VAL A 5 5.13 4.73 -6.99
N GLU A 6 5.44 4.30 -8.22
CA GLU A 6 5.96 2.94 -8.46
C GLU A 6 7.28 2.68 -7.72
N LYS A 7 8.03 3.74 -7.39
CA LYS A 7 9.28 3.62 -6.65
C LYS A 7 9.09 3.62 -5.15
N ALA A 8 8.08 4.29 -4.59
CA ALA A 8 7.93 4.49 -3.15
C ALA A 8 7.06 3.41 -2.46
N LEU A 9 5.97 2.99 -3.10
CA LEU A 9 5.09 1.94 -2.60
C LEU A 9 4.62 1.07 -3.76
N TYR A 10 5.13 -0.15 -3.81
CA TYR A 10 4.69 -1.16 -4.76
C TYR A 10 3.71 -2.11 -4.06
N VAL A 11 2.57 -2.39 -4.70
CA VAL A 11 1.52 -3.25 -4.13
C VAL A 11 1.25 -4.44 -5.05
N GLU A 12 1.21 -5.62 -4.46
CA GLU A 12 0.77 -6.86 -5.11
C GLU A 12 -0.49 -7.36 -4.41
N GLY A 13 -1.56 -7.58 -5.19
CA GLY A 13 -2.77 -8.27 -4.75
C GLY A 13 -2.77 -9.70 -5.27
N VAL A 14 -3.24 -10.65 -4.45
CA VAL A 14 -3.49 -12.02 -4.90
C VAL A 14 -4.74 -12.56 -4.24
N GLN A 15 -5.61 -13.17 -5.04
CA GLN A 15 -6.77 -13.87 -4.52
C GLN A 15 -6.35 -15.28 -4.06
N VAL A 16 -6.63 -15.62 -2.80
CA VAL A 16 -6.34 -16.92 -2.20
C VAL A 16 -7.66 -17.53 -1.69
N GLY A 17 -8.25 -18.40 -2.50
CA GLY A 17 -9.61 -18.89 -2.23
C GLY A 17 -10.62 -17.77 -2.45
N ALA A 18 -11.39 -17.41 -1.43
CA ALA A 18 -12.33 -16.29 -1.47
C ALA A 18 -11.71 -14.98 -0.98
N ASP A 19 -10.57 -15.02 -0.29
CA ASP A 19 -9.97 -13.87 0.38
C ASP A 19 -8.90 -13.19 -0.48
N TRP A 20 -8.84 -11.87 -0.42
CA TRP A 20 -7.72 -11.11 -0.98
C TRP A 20 -6.55 -11.06 -0.01
N GLN A 21 -5.33 -11.17 -0.53
CA GLN A 21 -4.09 -10.92 0.20
C GLN A 21 -3.30 -9.83 -0.48
N PHE A 22 -2.79 -8.88 0.29
CA PHE A 22 -2.01 -7.77 -0.22
C PHE A 22 -0.60 -7.77 0.35
N ARG A 23 0.37 -7.46 -0.50
CA ARG A 23 1.76 -7.25 -0.11
C ARG A 23 2.20 -5.87 -0.56
N GLY A 24 2.68 -5.08 0.38
CA GLY A 24 3.29 -3.79 0.12
C GLY A 24 4.81 -3.91 0.18
N ARG A 25 5.52 -3.34 -0.77
CA ARG A 25 6.97 -3.14 -0.72
C ARG A 25 7.24 -1.64 -0.70
N CYS A 26 7.85 -1.19 0.39
CA CYS A 26 8.08 0.22 0.63
C CYS A 26 9.53 0.59 0.34
N PHE A 27 9.72 1.80 -0.16
CA PHE A 27 11.01 2.39 -0.44
C PHE A 27 11.02 3.83 0.06
N VAL A 28 12.20 4.29 0.42
CA VAL A 28 12.42 5.63 0.95
C VAL A 28 13.56 6.27 0.19
N GLU A 29 13.49 7.60 0.10
CA GLU A 29 14.55 8.39 -0.49
C GLU A 29 15.68 8.61 0.54
N ASP A 30 16.92 8.33 0.15
CA ASP A 30 18.08 8.40 1.06
C ASP A 30 19.32 9.01 0.39
N PRO A 31 19.76 10.22 0.81
CA PRO A 31 19.10 11.11 1.76
C PRO A 31 17.85 11.78 1.15
N PRO A 32 16.95 12.37 1.97
CA PRO A 32 15.75 13.05 1.47
C PRO A 32 16.08 14.14 0.42
N GLY A 33 15.33 14.17 -0.69
CA GLY A 33 15.54 15.07 -1.83
C GLY A 33 16.70 14.70 -2.77
N SER A 34 17.34 13.53 -2.59
CA SER A 34 18.49 13.10 -3.42
C SER A 34 18.12 12.39 -4.72
N MET A 35 16.85 12.06 -4.91
CA MET A 35 16.29 11.17 -5.93
C MET A 35 16.84 9.73 -5.90
N ASN A 36 17.58 9.37 -4.85
CA ASN A 36 18.09 8.01 -4.65
C ASN A 36 17.12 7.23 -3.76
N TRP A 37 16.53 6.19 -4.33
CA TRP A 37 15.55 5.35 -3.64
C TRP A 37 16.21 4.06 -3.18
N ARG A 38 16.00 3.72 -1.92
CA ARG A 38 16.37 2.41 -1.37
C ARG A 38 15.16 1.74 -0.76
N LYS A 39 15.27 0.43 -0.55
CA LYS A 39 14.26 -0.31 0.19
C LYS A 39 14.15 0.24 1.62
N ALA A 40 12.92 0.35 2.11
CA ALA A 40 12.69 0.66 3.52
C ALA A 40 13.31 -0.43 4.40
N THR A 41 13.75 -0.06 5.59
CA THR A 41 14.25 -0.98 6.61
C THR A 41 13.17 -1.29 7.64
N ALA A 42 13.46 -2.16 8.60
CA ALA A 42 12.50 -2.56 9.62
C ALA A 42 12.05 -1.35 10.46
N GLY A 43 10.73 -1.12 10.53
CA GLY A 43 10.18 -0.02 11.34
C GLY A 43 10.29 1.38 10.73
N GLU A 44 10.78 1.50 9.50
CA GLU A 44 11.01 2.80 8.86
C GLU A 44 9.73 3.38 8.23
N VAL A 45 8.87 2.51 7.70
CA VAL A 45 7.61 2.91 7.07
C VAL A 45 6.44 2.22 7.77
N GLU A 46 5.43 3.01 8.14
CA GLU A 46 4.14 2.53 8.62
C GLU A 46 3.20 2.42 7.42
N VAL A 47 2.57 1.26 7.24
CA VAL A 47 1.61 1.03 6.17
C VAL A 47 0.26 0.70 6.76
N GLU A 48 -0.77 1.38 6.27
CA GLU A 48 -2.16 1.18 6.65
C GLU A 48 -2.96 0.63 5.47
N LEU A 49 -3.68 -0.47 5.70
CA LEU A 49 -4.67 -1.00 4.76
C LEU A 49 -6.07 -0.60 5.22
N LYS A 50 -6.80 0.08 4.35
CA LYS A 50 -8.22 0.41 4.53
C LYS A 50 -9.07 -0.29 3.48
N PHE A 51 -10.19 -0.86 3.90
CA PHE A 51 -11.26 -1.25 3.00
C PHE A 51 -12.19 -0.07 2.81
N LEU A 52 -12.35 0.40 1.57
CA LEU A 52 -13.24 1.52 1.26
C LEU A 52 -14.69 1.07 1.08
N GLY A 53 -14.91 -0.19 0.68
CA GLY A 53 -16.23 -0.69 0.34
C GLY A 53 -16.83 0.09 -0.82
N GLU A 54 -18.10 0.48 -0.69
CA GLU A 54 -18.80 1.30 -1.68
C GLU A 54 -18.36 2.77 -1.63
N TRP A 55 -18.52 3.51 -2.73
CA TRP A 55 -18.14 4.92 -2.83
C TRP A 55 -18.79 5.87 -1.80
N TRP A 56 -19.88 5.43 -1.15
CA TRP A 56 -20.58 6.17 -0.09
C TRP A 56 -20.20 5.73 1.33
N GLN A 57 -19.44 4.65 1.49
CA GLN A 57 -19.02 4.14 2.78
C GLN A 57 -17.78 4.86 3.30
N LEU A 58 -17.72 5.02 4.62
CA LEU A 58 -16.48 5.46 5.26
C LEU A 58 -15.51 4.28 5.25
N GLY A 59 -14.32 4.50 4.71
CA GLY A 59 -13.27 3.50 4.70
C GLY A 59 -12.96 3.00 6.11
N THR A 60 -12.91 1.69 6.26
CA THR A 60 -12.58 1.03 7.52
C THR A 60 -11.12 0.62 7.49
N THR A 61 -10.32 1.14 8.43
CA THR A 61 -8.96 0.64 8.66
C THR A 61 -9.04 -0.82 9.08
N MET A 62 -8.45 -1.69 8.26
CA MET A 62 -8.36 -3.10 8.54
C MET A 62 -7.17 -3.38 9.46
N GLU A 63 -6.01 -2.87 9.09
CA GLU A 63 -4.77 -3.14 9.80
C GLU A 63 -3.70 -2.08 9.49
N THR A 64 -2.84 -1.82 10.48
CA THR A 64 -1.66 -0.97 10.35
C THR A 64 -0.43 -1.78 10.73
N LYS A 65 0.60 -1.80 9.88
CA LYS A 65 1.83 -2.57 10.08
C LYS A 65 3.06 -1.74 9.76
N MET A 66 4.16 -2.05 10.43
CA MET A 66 5.48 -1.52 10.11
C MET A 66 6.19 -2.43 9.12
N THR A 67 7.06 -1.86 8.30
CA THR A 67 7.93 -2.64 7.41
C THR A 67 8.80 -3.64 8.16
N ASP A 68 8.96 -4.83 7.58
CA ASP A 68 9.89 -5.86 8.06
C ASP A 68 11.36 -5.52 7.72
N THR A 69 12.31 -6.40 8.10
CA THR A 69 13.75 -6.23 7.77
C THR A 69 14.04 -6.19 6.28
N SER A 70 13.10 -6.66 5.48
CA SER A 70 13.14 -6.61 4.03
C SER A 70 12.28 -5.46 3.49
N GLY A 71 11.81 -4.49 4.27
CA GLY A 71 11.03 -3.36 3.75
C GLY A 71 9.66 -3.73 3.17
N ASN A 72 9.11 -4.88 3.54
CA ASN A 72 7.80 -5.32 3.08
C ASN A 72 6.77 -5.30 4.22
N VAL A 73 5.51 -5.30 3.82
CA VAL A 73 4.34 -5.53 4.68
C VAL A 73 3.41 -6.52 4.00
N SER A 74 2.67 -7.28 4.79
CA SER A 74 1.67 -8.23 4.28
C SER A 74 0.38 -8.09 5.06
N PHE A 75 -0.73 -8.06 4.34
CA PHE A 75 -2.06 -7.89 4.89
C PHE A 75 -2.98 -8.99 4.35
N ALA A 76 -3.87 -9.47 5.21
CA ALA A 76 -5.06 -10.18 4.78
C ALA A 76 -6.13 -9.12 4.47
N GLY A 77 -6.58 -9.08 3.22
CA GLY A 77 -7.74 -8.31 2.79
C GLY A 77 -9.05 -8.97 3.23
N SER A 78 -10.16 -8.56 2.60
CA SER A 78 -11.48 -9.15 2.84
C SER A 78 -11.85 -10.12 1.71
N TRP A 79 -12.83 -10.99 1.99
CA TRP A 79 -13.51 -11.83 0.99
C TRP A 79 -14.45 -11.05 0.08
N GLN A 80 -14.75 -9.79 0.44
CA GLN A 80 -15.63 -8.93 -0.32
C GLN A 80 -14.87 -8.28 -1.47
N SER A 81 -15.43 -8.37 -2.68
CA SER A 81 -15.04 -7.51 -3.79
C SER A 81 -15.35 -6.05 -3.46
N GLY A 82 -14.51 -5.16 -3.94
CA GLY A 82 -14.56 -3.74 -3.59
C GLY A 82 -13.19 -3.08 -3.60
N SER A 83 -13.18 -1.82 -3.21
CA SER A 83 -11.99 -0.99 -3.24
C SER A 83 -11.26 -0.99 -1.90
N TYR A 84 -9.94 -0.98 -1.95
CA TYR A 84 -9.04 -0.83 -0.81
C TYR A 84 -8.12 0.37 -1.05
N THR A 85 -7.52 0.88 0.01
CA THR A 85 -6.38 1.79 -0.10
C THR A 85 -5.27 1.33 0.82
N MET A 86 -4.05 1.35 0.30
CA MET A 86 -2.83 1.14 1.05
C MET A 86 -2.06 2.46 1.14
N GLU A 87 -1.94 3.00 2.35
CA GLU A 87 -1.21 4.23 2.64
C GLU A 87 0.11 3.89 3.35
N ALA A 88 1.25 4.20 2.72
CA ALA A 88 2.56 4.11 3.33
C ALA A 88 3.03 5.48 3.80
N ARG A 89 3.49 5.56 5.05
CA ARG A 89 4.02 6.77 5.68
C ARG A 89 5.42 6.52 6.20
N HIS A 90 6.39 7.29 5.71
CA HIS A 90 7.75 7.28 6.26
C HIS A 90 7.74 7.93 7.65
N VAL A 91 8.21 7.20 8.67
CA VAL A 91 8.10 7.62 10.07
C VAL A 91 8.95 8.86 10.37
N GLN A 92 10.11 8.98 9.73
CA GLN A 92 11.05 10.06 10.02
C GLN A 92 10.73 11.35 9.27
N SER A 93 10.47 11.28 7.96
CA SER A 93 10.15 12.49 7.17
C SER A 93 8.68 12.87 7.20
N GLY A 94 7.78 11.90 7.46
CA GLY A 94 6.34 12.09 7.36
C GLY A 94 5.80 11.96 5.93
N ASP A 95 6.65 11.67 4.94
CA ASP A 95 6.22 11.51 3.54
C ASP A 95 5.19 10.38 3.41
N LYS A 96 4.17 10.62 2.58
CA LYS A 96 3.05 9.71 2.39
C LYS A 96 2.90 9.31 0.93
N TYR A 97 2.52 8.05 0.75
CA TYR A 97 2.15 7.48 -0.54
C TYR A 97 0.91 6.65 -0.38
N LYS A 98 -0.09 6.89 -1.23
CA LYS A 98 -1.36 6.19 -1.18
C LYS A 98 -1.65 5.51 -2.52
N VAL A 99 -2.01 4.24 -2.44
CA VAL A 99 -2.40 3.43 -3.60
C VAL A 99 -3.80 2.91 -3.34
N ARG A 100 -4.71 3.18 -4.27
CA ARG A 100 -6.02 2.54 -4.37
C ARG A 100 -5.87 1.20 -5.07
N ILE A 101 -6.58 0.20 -4.58
CA ILE A 101 -6.60 -1.16 -5.12
C ILE A 101 -8.06 -1.54 -5.33
N ASP A 102 -8.47 -1.69 -6.58
CA ASP A 102 -9.84 -2.07 -6.94
C ASP A 102 -9.85 -3.56 -7.30
N CYS A 103 -10.48 -4.37 -6.44
CA CYS A 103 -10.52 -5.82 -6.61
C CYS A 103 -11.79 -6.27 -7.31
N HIS A 104 -11.64 -7.05 -8.39
CA HIS A 104 -12.75 -7.52 -9.21
C HIS A 104 -13.14 -8.97 -8.85
N ASP A 105 -14.39 -9.32 -9.15
CA ASP A 105 -14.94 -10.67 -8.88
C ASP A 105 -14.27 -11.78 -9.71
N ASP A 106 -13.59 -11.43 -10.79
CA ASP A 106 -12.87 -12.37 -11.66
C ASP A 106 -11.46 -12.71 -11.14
N GLY A 107 -11.08 -12.18 -9.98
CA GLY A 107 -9.77 -12.38 -9.37
C GLY A 107 -8.67 -11.48 -9.93
N SER A 108 -9.01 -10.53 -10.81
CA SER A 108 -8.11 -9.44 -11.21
C SER A 108 -8.23 -8.25 -10.25
N TYR A 109 -7.22 -7.39 -10.26
CA TYR A 109 -7.24 -6.14 -9.52
C TYR A 109 -6.56 -5.03 -10.31
N ASP A 110 -7.06 -3.81 -10.16
CA ASP A 110 -6.43 -2.60 -10.65
C ASP A 110 -5.79 -1.84 -9.49
N THR A 111 -4.70 -1.14 -9.78
CA THR A 111 -4.09 -0.22 -8.81
C THR A 111 -4.03 1.18 -9.39
N GLU A 112 -4.59 2.14 -8.68
CA GLU A 112 -4.50 3.56 -9.01
C GLU A 112 -3.72 4.29 -7.92
N VAL A 113 -2.83 5.17 -8.35
CA VAL A 113 -2.07 6.01 -7.42
C VAL A 113 -2.92 7.23 -7.06
N GLU A 114 -3.27 7.35 -5.78
CA GLU A 114 -3.85 8.58 -5.25
C GLU A 114 -2.70 9.48 -4.80
N ILE A 115 -2.30 10.43 -5.67
CA ILE A 115 -1.35 11.48 -5.29
C ILE A 115 -2.14 12.52 -4.48
N GLU A 116 -1.85 12.64 -3.18
CA GLU A 116 -2.18 13.83 -2.38
C GLU A 116 -1.10 14.90 -2.49
#